data_AF-A0AAV2HFS9-F1
#
_entry.id   AF-A0AAV2HFS9-F1
#
_cell.length_a   1.000
_cell.length_b   1.000
_cell.length_c   1.000
_cell.angle_alpha   90.00
_cell.angle_beta   90.00
_cell.angle_gamma   90.00
#
_symmetry.space_group_name_H-M   'P 1'
#
loop_
_entity.id
_entity.type
_entity.pdbx_description
1 polymer ?
#
loop_
_entity_poly.entity_id
_entity_poly.type
_entity_poly.pdbx_seq_one_letter_code
_entity_poly.pdbx_strand_id
1 'polypeptide(L)'
;KNLLTWVEHLLEPLENRAKEINDDVLTATENANIPSLANRVFLLCAEGNDIDAEEYLNTLEAMNKRPAFKDMMTEAKAEQAYYYSRMGAFDMSVKLFREVVTEKPLNLLWKYGLGLMYRRMTNVNVCYSATKEYNLSEL
;
A
#
# COMPACT_ATOMS: atom_id res chain seq x y z
N LYS A 1 6.19 -0.22 -9.38
CA LYS A 1 6.38 -1.68 -9.29
C LYS A 1 5.91 -2.26 -7.95
N ASN A 2 6.05 -1.55 -6.83
CA ASN A 2 5.56 -2.00 -5.51
C ASN A 2 4.06 -2.38 -5.45
N LEU A 3 3.17 -1.62 -6.10
CA LEU A 3 1.76 -2.05 -6.25
C LEU A 3 1.64 -3.37 -7.01
N LEU A 4 2.43 -3.53 -8.08
CA LEU A 4 2.36 -4.71 -8.92
C LEU A 4 2.84 -5.94 -8.13
N THR A 5 3.89 -5.83 -7.32
CA THR A 5 4.29 -6.88 -6.36
C THR A 5 3.11 -7.39 -5.53
N TRP A 6 2.30 -6.48 -4.96
CA TRP A 6 1.12 -6.86 -4.18
C TRP A 6 0.03 -7.49 -5.02
N VAL A 7 -0.24 -6.94 -6.20
CA VAL A 7 -1.26 -7.48 -7.10
C VAL A 7 -0.91 -8.90 -7.54
N GLU A 8 0.34 -9.13 -7.95
CA GLU A 8 0.83 -10.44 -8.37
C GLU A 8 0.76 -11.45 -7.22
N HIS A 9 1.17 -11.05 -6.01
CA HIS A 9 1.06 -11.93 -4.84
C HIS A 9 -0.39 -12.30 -4.51
N LEU A 10 -1.34 -11.38 -4.66
CA LEU A 10 -2.76 -11.66 -4.39
C LEU A 10 -3.42 -12.53 -5.46
N LEU A 11 -2.99 -12.41 -6.72
CA LEU A 11 -3.53 -13.20 -7.82
C LEU A 11 -2.94 -14.61 -7.84
N GLU A 12 -1.62 -14.72 -7.67
CA GLU A 12 -0.85 -15.95 -7.87
C GLU A 12 0.18 -16.12 -6.74
N PRO A 13 -0.26 -16.38 -5.49
CA PRO A 13 0.60 -16.34 -4.30
C PRO A 13 1.71 -17.42 -4.30
N LEU A 14 1.53 -18.49 -5.07
CA LEU A 14 2.51 -19.58 -5.20
C LEU A 14 3.54 -19.31 -6.30
N GLU A 15 3.36 -18.27 -7.11
CA GLU A 15 4.29 -17.92 -8.17
C GLU A 15 5.38 -16.97 -7.68
N ASN A 16 6.60 -17.13 -8.21
CA ASN A 16 7.73 -16.30 -7.86
C ASN A 16 7.65 -14.88 -8.45
N ARG A 17 6.63 -14.58 -9.25
CA ARG A 17 6.52 -13.32 -10.00
C ARG A 17 6.53 -12.09 -9.10
N ALA A 18 5.82 -12.15 -7.97
CA ALA A 18 5.80 -11.07 -6.98
C ALA A 18 7.22 -10.77 -6.45
N LYS A 19 8.02 -11.82 -6.20
CA LYS A 19 9.40 -11.68 -5.74
C LYS A 19 10.28 -11.08 -6.81
N GLU A 20 10.23 -11.57 -8.04
CA GLU A 20 11.03 -11.04 -9.16
C GLU A 20 10.81 -9.54 -9.31
N ILE A 21 9.55 -9.10 -9.31
CA ILE A 21 9.20 -7.68 -9.44
C ILE A 21 9.68 -6.87 -8.23
N ASN A 22 9.66 -7.46 -7.04
CA ASN A 22 10.16 -6.80 -5.84
C ASN A 22 11.69 -6.67 -5.85
N ASP A 23 12.40 -7.74 -6.21
CA ASP A 23 13.85 -7.83 -6.25
C ASP A 23 14.42 -6.91 -7.35
N ASP A 24 13.69 -6.76 -8.46
CA ASP A 24 13.93 -5.73 -9.48
C ASP A 24 13.97 -4.31 -8.89
N VAL A 25 13.03 -3.97 -8.01
CA VAL A 25 12.97 -2.63 -7.40
C VAL A 25 14.07 -2.47 -6.37
N LEU A 26 14.30 -3.48 -5.54
CA LEU A 26 15.37 -3.47 -4.54
C LEU A 26 16.74 -3.28 -5.21
N THR A 27 17.00 -4.02 -6.29
CA THR A 27 18.23 -3.88 -7.08
C THR A 27 18.34 -2.49 -7.69
N ALA A 28 17.30 -2.00 -8.34
CA ALA A 28 17.31 -0.70 -9.01
C ALA A 28 17.40 0.50 -8.04
N THR A 29 17.06 0.29 -6.77
CA THR A 29 17.09 1.33 -5.72
C THR A 29 18.20 1.12 -4.70
N GLU A 30 19.11 0.18 -4.94
CA GLU A 30 20.20 -0.17 -4.02
C GLU A 30 19.70 -0.40 -2.58
N ASN A 31 18.59 -1.14 -2.45
CA ASN A 31 17.91 -1.42 -1.18
C ASN A 31 17.47 -0.17 -0.40
N ALA A 32 17.17 0.94 -1.09
CA ALA A 32 16.68 2.16 -0.46
C ALA A 32 15.15 2.35 -0.58
N ASN A 33 14.42 1.44 -1.24
CA ASN A 33 12.97 1.54 -1.35
C ASN A 33 12.26 0.90 -0.14
N ILE A 34 11.74 1.74 0.76
CA ILE A 34 11.06 1.28 1.98
C ILE A 34 9.89 0.32 1.68
N PRO A 35 8.95 0.63 0.76
CA PRO A 35 7.89 -0.32 0.43
C PRO A 35 8.40 -1.67 -0.08
N SER A 36 9.41 -1.71 -0.95
CA SER A 36 9.94 -2.99 -1.47
C SER A 36 10.62 -3.82 -0.39
N LEU A 37 11.31 -3.18 0.57
CA LEU A 37 11.89 -3.88 1.72
C LEU A 37 10.78 -4.48 2.58
N ALA A 38 9.74 -3.71 2.91
CA ALA A 38 8.61 -4.19 3.69
C ALA A 38 7.85 -5.32 2.98
N ASN A 39 7.66 -5.20 1.65
CA ASN A 39 7.09 -6.25 0.83
C ASN A 39 7.95 -7.52 0.88
N ARG A 40 9.28 -7.41 0.83
CA ARG A 40 10.17 -8.57 0.89
C ARG A 40 10.07 -9.30 2.22
N VAL A 41 10.08 -8.56 3.33
CA VAL A 41 9.85 -9.12 4.67
C VAL A 41 8.54 -9.90 4.70
N PHE A 42 7.45 -9.29 4.22
CA PHE A 42 6.15 -9.95 4.17
C PHE A 42 6.16 -11.24 3.33
N LEU A 43 6.71 -11.18 2.11
CA LEU A 43 6.78 -12.33 1.21
C LEU A 43 7.58 -13.48 1.81
N LEU A 44 8.71 -13.19 2.47
CA LEU A 44 9.56 -14.20 3.12
C LEU A 44 8.86 -14.83 4.33
N CYS A 45 8.21 -14.03 5.17
CA CYS A 45 7.41 -14.54 6.29
C CYS A 45 6.24 -15.42 5.82
N ALA A 46 5.57 -15.05 4.71
CA ALA A 46 4.49 -15.85 4.13
C ALA A 46 4.96 -17.25 3.68
N GLU A 47 6.27 -17.41 3.43
CA GLU A 47 6.91 -18.66 3.04
C GLU A 47 7.55 -19.42 4.20
N GLY A 48 7.47 -18.88 5.42
CA GLY A 48 8.13 -19.42 6.61
C GLY A 48 9.65 -19.26 6.59
N ASN A 49 10.19 -18.36 5.77
CA ASN A 49 11.61 -18.05 5.73
C ASN A 49 11.93 -16.84 6.61
N ASP A 50 11.83 -17.04 7.93
CA ASP A 50 11.97 -15.98 8.92
C ASP A 50 13.40 -15.44 9.02
N ILE A 51 14.41 -16.27 8.74
CA ILE A 51 15.83 -15.89 8.79
C ILE A 51 16.12 -14.84 7.72
N ASP A 52 15.75 -15.10 6.47
CA ASP A 52 15.96 -14.12 5.40
C ASP A 52 15.09 -12.87 5.62
N ALA A 53 13.87 -13.03 6.18
CA ALA A 53 13.01 -11.89 6.50
C ALA A 53 13.66 -10.95 7.51
N GLU A 54 14.38 -11.50 8.50
CA GLU A 54 15.11 -10.74 9.51
C GLU A 54 16.22 -9.88 8.89
N GLU A 55 16.91 -10.33 7.84
CA GLU A 55 17.94 -9.54 7.16
C GLU A 55 17.36 -8.25 6.52
N TYR A 56 16.20 -8.36 5.87
CA TYR A 56 15.52 -7.20 5.28
C TYR A 56 14.91 -6.29 6.36
N LEU A 57 14.43 -6.86 7.47
CA LEU A 57 13.96 -6.08 8.61
C LEU A 57 15.11 -5.27 9.24
N ASN A 58 16.27 -5.90 9.46
CA ASN A 58 17.49 -5.24 9.93
C ASN A 58 17.92 -4.09 9.00
N THR A 59 17.75 -4.27 7.69
CA THR A 59 18.00 -3.22 6.70
C THR A 59 17.05 -2.03 6.89
N LEU A 60 15.74 -2.27 7.07
CA LEU A 60 14.76 -1.22 7.37
C LEU A 60 15.09 -0.48 8.68
N GLU A 61 15.48 -1.21 9.72
CA GLU A 61 15.86 -0.62 11.01
C GLU A 61 17.13 0.23 10.91
N ALA A 62 18.12 -0.21 10.13
CA ALA A 62 19.32 0.57 9.85
C ALA A 62 18.98 1.86 9.10
N MET A 63 18.03 1.82 8.16
CA MET A 63 17.56 3.01 7.44
C MET A 63 16.92 4.03 8.37
N ASN A 64 16.26 3.61 9.45
CA ASN A 64 15.61 4.51 10.43
C ASN A 64 16.59 5.53 11.05
N LYS A 65 17.88 5.20 11.09
CA LYS A 65 18.93 6.09 11.61
C LYS A 65 19.32 7.20 10.63
N ARG A 66 18.85 7.18 9.39
CA ARG A 66 19.20 8.17 8.36
C ARG A 66 18.37 9.45 8.55
N PRO A 67 18.94 10.65 8.38
CA PRO A 67 18.20 11.91 8.52
C PRO A 67 16.98 12.02 7.60
N ALA A 68 17.07 11.46 6.38
CA ALA A 68 15.99 11.48 5.39
C ALA A 68 14.90 10.43 5.63
N PHE A 69 15.06 9.53 6.62
CA PHE A 69 14.16 8.40 6.80
C PHE A 69 12.71 8.83 7.04
N LYS A 70 12.51 9.89 7.83
CA LYS A 70 11.16 10.40 8.10
C LYS A 70 10.45 10.81 6.80
N ASP A 71 11.17 11.47 5.90
CA ASP A 71 10.62 11.88 4.60
C ASP A 71 10.33 10.68 3.70
N MET A 72 11.27 9.74 3.61
CA MET A 72 11.10 8.50 2.84
C MET A 72 9.92 7.67 3.36
N MET A 73 9.75 7.58 4.68
CA MET A 73 8.65 6.87 5.31
C MET A 73 7.31 7.57 5.04
N THR A 74 7.29 8.89 5.01
CA THR A 74 6.08 9.65 4.66
C THR A 74 5.68 9.38 3.21
N GLU A 75 6.65 9.33 2.30
CA GLU A 75 6.43 8.98 0.89
C GLU A 75 5.96 7.53 0.73
N ALA A 76 6.58 6.60 1.45
CA ALA A 76 6.19 5.19 1.49
C ALA A 76 4.74 5.01 1.95
N LYS A 77 4.31 5.74 3.00
CA LYS A 77 2.92 5.76 3.46
C LYS A 77 1.98 6.32 2.39
N ALA A 78 2.38 7.36 1.66
CA ALA A 78 1.58 7.94 0.59
C ALA A 78 1.38 6.95 -0.57
N GLU A 79 2.43 6.22 -0.94
CA GLU A 79 2.37 5.12 -1.90
C GLU A 79 1.43 4.01 -1.43
N GLN A 80 1.57 3.56 -0.18
CA GLN A 80 0.72 2.51 0.38
C GLN A 80 -0.75 2.95 0.46
N ALA A 81 -1.02 4.22 0.79
CA ALA A 81 -2.35 4.80 0.75
C ALA A 81 -2.93 4.72 -0.67
N TYR A 82 -2.14 5.06 -1.68
CA TYR A 82 -2.53 4.90 -3.07
C TYR A 82 -2.81 3.43 -3.40
N TYR A 83 -2.02 2.47 -2.94
CA TYR A 83 -2.26 1.04 -3.18
C TYR A 83 -3.59 0.56 -2.60
N TYR A 84 -3.86 0.89 -1.32
CA TYR A 84 -5.16 0.58 -0.72
C TYR A 84 -6.32 1.22 -1.49
N SER A 85 -6.13 2.42 -2.04
CA SER A 85 -7.16 3.06 -2.88
C SER A 85 -7.48 2.26 -4.15
N ARG A 86 -6.51 1.55 -4.71
CA ARG A 86 -6.67 0.74 -5.92
C ARG A 86 -7.32 -0.60 -5.63
N MET A 87 -7.10 -1.13 -4.43
CA MET A 87 -7.67 -2.41 -3.96
C MET A 87 -9.06 -2.25 -3.32
N GLY A 88 -9.63 -1.05 -3.26
CA GLY A 88 -10.94 -0.80 -2.65
C GLY A 88 -10.93 -0.69 -1.12
N ALA A 89 -9.76 -0.80 -0.48
CA ALA A 89 -9.58 -0.64 0.96
C ALA A 89 -9.58 0.86 1.36
N PHE A 90 -10.69 1.55 1.12
CA PHE A 90 -10.76 3.01 1.22
C PHE A 90 -10.51 3.54 2.63
N ASP A 91 -10.95 2.85 3.68
CA ASP A 91 -10.71 3.26 5.07
C ASP A 91 -9.22 3.31 5.41
N MET A 92 -8.48 2.27 5.01
CA MET A 92 -7.03 2.18 5.20
C MET A 92 -6.31 3.25 4.38
N SER A 93 -6.77 3.50 3.15
CA SER A 93 -6.25 4.57 2.30
C SER A 93 -6.45 5.95 2.93
N VAL A 94 -7.65 6.26 3.45
CA VAL A 94 -7.95 7.52 4.14
C VAL A 94 -7.06 7.69 5.36
N LYS A 95 -6.93 6.65 6.19
CA LYS A 95 -6.08 6.70 7.38
C LYS A 95 -4.65 7.13 7.03
N LEU A 96 -4.03 6.47 6.07
CA LEU A 96 -2.65 6.78 5.67
C LEU A 96 -2.54 8.15 4.99
N PHE A 97 -3.46 8.52 4.10
CA PHE A 97 -3.44 9.85 3.49
C PHE A 97 -3.61 10.96 4.52
N ARG A 98 -4.41 10.77 5.59
CA ARG A 98 -4.53 11.74 6.69
C ARG A 98 -3.21 11.92 7.43
N GLU A 99 -2.51 10.83 7.77
CA GLU A 99 -1.19 10.91 8.39
C GLU A 99 -0.20 11.70 7.51
N VAL A 100 -0.14 11.33 6.23
CA VAL A 100 0.77 11.93 5.25
C VAL A 100 0.49 13.42 5.01
N VAL A 101 -0.79 13.82 4.92
CA VAL A 101 -1.19 15.23 4.78
C VAL A 101 -0.93 16.03 6.06
N THR A 102 -1.00 15.39 7.23
CA THR A 102 -0.64 16.03 8.51
C THR A 102 0.85 16.33 8.56
N GLU A 103 1.70 15.41 8.12
CA GLU A 103 3.16 15.59 8.09
C GLU A 103 3.62 16.56 7.00
N LYS A 104 3.03 16.52 5.80
CA LYS A 104 3.35 17.45 4.69
C LYS A 104 2.11 18.20 4.20
N PRO A 105 1.62 19.20 4.96
CA PRO A 105 0.38 19.90 4.65
C PRO A 105 0.45 20.74 3.38
N LEU A 106 1.64 21.04 2.86
CA LEU A 106 1.79 21.80 1.60
C LEU A 106 1.77 20.91 0.35
N ASN A 107 1.82 19.58 0.51
CA ASN A 107 1.78 18.67 -0.62
C ASN A 107 0.34 18.54 -1.18
N LEU A 108 0.07 19.26 -2.27
CA LEU A 108 -1.25 19.29 -2.90
C LEU A 108 -1.65 17.95 -3.52
N LEU A 109 -0.68 17.14 -3.98
CA LEU A 109 -0.95 15.82 -4.56
C LEU A 109 -1.56 14.88 -3.52
N TRP A 110 -1.02 14.87 -2.31
CA TRP A 110 -1.52 14.02 -1.23
C TRP A 110 -2.84 14.51 -0.64
N LYS A 111 -3.04 15.84 -0.58
CA LYS A 111 -4.36 16.43 -0.28
C LYS A 111 -5.41 16.02 -1.30
N TYR A 112 -5.07 16.06 -2.58
CA TYR A 112 -5.95 15.57 -3.64
C TYR A 112 -6.24 14.07 -3.47
N GLY A 113 -5.23 13.25 -3.16
CA GLY A 113 -5.39 11.84 -2.84
C GLY A 113 -6.42 11.59 -1.73
N LEU A 114 -6.30 12.34 -0.62
CA LEU A 114 -7.26 12.28 0.49
C LEU A 114 -8.68 12.67 0.07
N GLY A 115 -8.82 13.79 -0.66
CA GLY A 115 -10.12 14.24 -1.18
C GLY A 115 -10.77 13.23 -2.13
N LEU A 116 -9.97 12.60 -2.99
CA LEU A 116 -10.42 11.53 -3.88
C LEU A 116 -10.96 10.33 -3.09
N MET A 117 -10.34 9.99 -1.95
CA MET A 117 -10.80 8.89 -1.11
C MET A 117 -12.14 9.19 -0.45
N TYR A 118 -12.31 10.39 0.12
CA TYR A 118 -13.61 10.79 0.67
C TYR A 118 -14.72 10.75 -0.38
N ARG A 119 -14.43 11.18 -1.61
CA ARG A 119 -15.38 11.07 -2.73
C ARG A 119 -15.74 9.61 -3.02
N ARG A 120 -14.74 8.71 -3.10
CA ARG A 120 -14.98 7.29 -3.36
C ARG A 120 -15.82 6.63 -2.27
N MET A 121 -15.52 6.89 -0.99
CA MET A 121 -16.30 6.35 0.14
C MET A 121 -17.76 6.81 0.11
N THR A 122 -17.99 8.09 -0.22
CA THR A 122 -19.35 8.62 -0.37
C THR A 122 -20.13 7.85 -1.44
N ASN A 123 -19.51 7.58 -2.59
CA ASN A 123 -20.16 6.85 -3.69
C ASN A 123 -20.36 5.36 -3.41
N VAL A 124 -19.44 4.73 -2.68
CA VAL A 124 -19.59 3.33 -2.25
C VAL A 124 -20.80 3.19 -1.32
N ASN A 125 -20.93 4.08 -0.35
CA ASN A 125 -22.07 4.09 0.57
C ASN A 125 -23.40 4.28 -0.16
N VAL A 126 -23.44 5.10 -1.22
CA VAL A 126 -24.63 5.28 -2.06
C VAL A 126 -25.02 3.98 -2.76
N CYS A 127 -24.07 3.26 -3.38
CA CYS A 127 -24.35 2.00 -4.07
C CYS A 127 -24.90 0.90 -3.14
N TYR A 128 -24.39 0.75 -1.92
CA TYR A 128 -24.90 -0.24 -0.96
C TYR A 128 -26.23 0.17 -0.31
N SER A 129 -26.55 1.47 -0.27
CA SER A 129 -27.85 1.95 0.21
C SER A 129 -28.97 1.86 -0.84
N ALA A 130 -28.62 1.70 -2.13
CA ALA A 130 -29.55 1.71 -3.25
C ALA A 130 -30.10 0.33 -3.63
N THR A 131 -29.58 -0.76 -3.07
CA THR A 131 -30.19 -2.10 -3.17
C THR A 131 -31.42 -2.18 -2.25
N LYS A 132 -32.48 -1.44 -2.59
CA LYS A 132 -33.83 -1.85 -2.22
C LYS A 132 -34.16 -3.08 -3.07
N GLU A 133 -34.45 -4.20 -2.43
CA GLU A 133 -35.04 -5.36 -3.09
C GLU A 133 -36.31 -4.91 -3.82
N TYR A 134 -36.28 -4.92 -5.15
CA TYR A 134 -37.51 -4.86 -5.93
C TYR A 134 -38.17 -6.23 -5.81
N ASN A 135 -39.28 -6.28 -5.09
CA ASN A 135 -40.09 -7.47 -4.98
C ASN A 135 -40.76 -7.70 -6.34
N LEU A 136 -40.24 -8.65 -7.11
CA LEU A 136 -40.75 -9.01 -8.45
C LEU A 136 -42.18 -9.59 -8.42
N SER A 137 -42.79 -9.70 -7.24
CA SER A 137 -44.20 -10.07 -7.06
C SER A 137 -45.18 -8.92 -7.31
N GLU A 138 -44.70 -7.70 -7.58
CA GLU A 138 -45.53 -6.52 -7.89
C GLU A 138 -45.51 -6.13 -9.38
N LEU A 139 -44.98 -6.99 -10.26
CA LEU A 139 -45.09 -6.90 -11.73
C LEU A 139 -46.05 -7.97 -12.26
#